data_AF-A0A1I9GEQ9-F1
#
_entry.id   AF-A0A1I9GEQ9-F1
#
_cell.length_a   1.000
_cell.length_b   1.000
_cell.length_c   1.000
_cell.angle_alpha   90.00
_cell.angle_beta   90.00
_cell.angle_gamma   90.00
#
_symmetry.space_group_name_H-M   'P 1'
#
loop_
_entity.id
_entity.type
_entity.pdbx_description
1 polymer ?
#
loop_
_entity_poly.entity_id
_entity_poly.type
_entity_poly.pdbx_seq_one_letter_code
_entity_poly.pdbx_strand_id
1 'polypeptide(L)'
;MNAAAHQYMYMIVGGNITGFSLMKNYVSNISLSSLPEEDGGGVIFYWSFTAEPASNLTEQKCIEIVFPLYTTALKDLCTHLSIPESSVTLLDD
;
A
#
# COMPACT_ATOMS: atom_id res chain seq x y z
N MET A 1 -23.22 12.10 -4.74
CA MET A 1 -21.92 11.40 -4.81
C MET A 1 -21.73 10.75 -3.46
N ASN A 2 -21.93 9.44 -3.35
CA ASN A 2 -21.79 8.76 -2.07
C ASN A 2 -20.27 8.63 -1.83
N ALA A 3 -19.73 9.30 -0.81
CA ALA A 3 -18.33 9.19 -0.38
C ALA A 3 -18.06 7.81 0.27
N ALA A 4 -18.53 6.74 -0.36
CA ALA A 4 -19.05 5.54 0.31
C ALA A 4 -18.05 4.40 0.51
N ALA A 5 -16.77 4.63 0.26
CA ALA A 5 -15.68 3.85 0.83
C ALA A 5 -14.37 4.58 0.54
N HIS A 6 -13.53 4.77 1.55
CA HIS A 6 -12.18 5.31 1.37
C HIS A 6 -11.27 4.23 0.79
N GLN A 7 -11.62 3.69 -0.37
CA GLN A 7 -10.93 2.59 -1.03
C GLN A 7 -10.78 2.82 -2.53
N TYR A 8 -9.68 2.34 -3.10
CA TYR A 8 -9.45 2.33 -4.54
C TYR A 8 -8.53 1.18 -4.95
N MET A 9 -8.63 0.80 -6.22
CA MET A 9 -7.80 -0.22 -6.86
C MET A 9 -7.15 0.37 -8.11
N TYR A 10 -5.87 0.07 -8.33
CA TYR A 10 -5.14 0.54 -9.52
C TYR A 10 -4.22 -0.55 -10.09
N MET A 11 -3.82 -0.39 -11.34
CA MET A 11 -2.93 -1.29 -12.07
C MET A 11 -1.86 -0.48 -12.79
N ILE A 12 -0.64 -1.03 -12.86
CA ILE A 12 0.42 -0.47 -13.72
C ILE A 12 0.18 -0.95 -15.16
N VAL A 13 -0.02 -0.01 -16.09
CA VAL A 13 -0.33 -0.30 -17.50
C VAL A 13 0.82 0.03 -18.46
N GLY A 14 1.97 0.50 -17.96
CA GLY A 14 3.16 0.83 -18.75
C GLY A 14 4.21 1.61 -17.96
N GLY A 15 5.30 1.98 -18.62
CA GLY A 15 6.43 2.71 -18.04
C GLY A 15 7.60 1.81 -17.59
N ASN A 16 8.65 2.41 -17.04
CA ASN A 16 9.89 1.75 -16.65
C ASN A 16 10.24 1.97 -15.17
N ILE A 17 9.23 2.05 -14.30
CA ILE A 17 9.42 2.19 -12.84
C ILE A 17 10.27 1.01 -12.36
N THR A 18 11.44 1.31 -11.78
CA THR A 18 12.40 0.32 -11.31
C THR A 18 11.74 -0.72 -10.41
N GLY A 19 11.96 -2.01 -10.69
CA GLY A 19 11.33 -3.11 -9.98
C GLY A 19 9.87 -3.34 -10.40
N PHE A 20 9.00 -2.35 -10.18
CA PHE A 20 7.54 -2.49 -10.40
C PHE A 20 7.17 -2.83 -11.85
N SER A 21 7.85 -2.25 -12.83
CA SER A 21 7.61 -2.52 -14.25
C SER A 21 8.00 -3.93 -14.69
N LEU A 22 8.73 -4.68 -13.86
CA LEU A 22 9.08 -6.08 -14.12
C LEU A 22 7.96 -7.06 -13.76
N MET A 23 7.02 -6.64 -12.89
CA MET A 23 5.89 -7.44 -12.46
C MET A 23 4.81 -7.49 -13.54
N LYS A 24 4.33 -8.69 -13.86
CA LYS A 24 3.26 -8.88 -14.83
C LYS A 24 1.92 -8.55 -14.17
N ASN A 25 1.16 -7.63 -14.76
CA ASN A 25 -0.17 -7.23 -14.29
C ASN A 25 -0.21 -6.90 -12.80
N TYR A 26 0.71 -6.05 -12.33
CA TYR A 26 0.68 -5.56 -10.95
C TYR A 26 -0.63 -4.80 -10.69
N VAL A 27 -1.40 -5.29 -9.74
CA VAL A 27 -2.63 -4.67 -9.22
C VAL A 27 -2.44 -4.39 -7.75
N SER A 28 -2.89 -3.24 -7.29
CA SER A 28 -2.84 -2.86 -5.88
C SER A 28 -4.17 -2.29 -5.41
N ASN A 29 -4.49 -2.56 -4.14
CA ASN A 29 -5.68 -2.06 -3.47
C ASN A 29 -5.26 -1.27 -2.23
N ILE A 30 -5.89 -0.12 -2.03
CA ILE A 30 -5.77 0.70 -0.82
C ILE A 30 -7.16 0.88 -0.22
N SER A 31 -7.28 0.70 1.08
CA SER A 31 -8.51 0.95 1.84
C SER A 31 -8.21 1.59 3.18
N LEU A 32 -9.01 2.58 3.56
CA LEU A 32 -8.95 3.26 4.86
C LEU A 32 -10.23 2.98 5.65
N SER A 33 -10.06 2.54 6.89
CA SER A 33 -11.17 2.32 7.83
C SER A 33 -10.94 3.10 9.11
N SER A 34 -11.97 3.78 9.61
CA SER A 34 -11.93 4.39 10.93
C SER A 34 -12.09 3.32 12.01
N LEU A 35 -11.25 3.36 13.03
CA LEU A 35 -11.51 2.64 14.27
C LEU A 35 -12.64 3.34 15.06
N PRO A 36 -13.40 2.60 15.90
CA PRO A 36 -14.45 3.20 16.72
C PRO A 36 -13.92 4.36 17.57
N GLU A 37 -14.67 5.47 17.63
CA GLU A 37 -14.27 6.65 18.42
C GLU A 37 -14.17 6.32 19.92
N GLU A 38 -14.99 5.38 20.40
CA GLU A 38 -15.01 4.90 21.78
C GLU A 38 -13.74 4.13 22.19
N ASP A 39 -13.00 3.58 21.22
CA ASP A 39 -11.73 2.87 21.43
C ASP A 39 -10.50 3.80 21.30
N GLY A 40 -10.72 5.11 21.20
CA GLY A 40 -9.68 6.12 20.99
C GLY A 40 -9.48 6.51 19.52
N GLY A 41 -10.32 6.01 18.61
CA GLY A 41 -10.27 6.33 17.18
C GLY A 41 -9.03 5.80 16.46
N GLY A 42 -8.69 6.44 15.34
CA GLY A 42 -7.57 6.04 14.49
C GLY A 42 -8.01 5.58 13.09
N VAL A 43 -7.03 5.30 12.23
CA VAL A 43 -7.24 4.86 10.85
C VAL A 43 -6.46 3.59 10.59
N ILE A 44 -7.14 2.55 10.13
CA ILE A 44 -6.52 1.36 9.56
C ILE A 44 -6.26 1.62 8.08
N PHE A 45 -4.99 1.62 7.70
CA PHE A 45 -4.56 1.68 6.31
C PHE A 45 -4.25 0.26 5.83
N TYR A 46 -5.12 -0.28 4.98
CA TYR A 46 -4.88 -1.56 4.31
C TYR A 46 -4.28 -1.32 2.92
N TRP A 47 -3.15 -1.96 2.63
CA TRP A 47 -2.50 -1.90 1.32
C TRP A 47 -2.04 -3.28 0.88
N SER A 48 -2.59 -3.78 -0.24
CA SER A 48 -2.20 -5.06 -0.81
C SER A 48 -1.76 -4.95 -2.26
N PHE A 49 -1.12 -6.00 -2.76
CA PHE A 49 -0.84 -6.15 -4.18
C PHE A 49 -0.98 -7.59 -4.64
N THR A 50 -1.20 -7.76 -5.93
CA THR A 50 -1.07 -9.03 -6.65
C THR A 50 -0.24 -8.81 -7.91
N ALA A 51 0.51 -9.82 -8.31
CA ALA A 51 1.17 -9.88 -9.60
C ALA A 51 1.04 -11.29 -10.16
N GLU A 52 0.89 -11.42 -11.48
CA GLU A 52 0.86 -12.73 -12.12
C GLU A 52 2.27 -13.37 -12.10
N PRO A 53 2.36 -14.70 -11.90
CA PRO A 53 3.63 -15.41 -12.05
C PRO A 53 4.27 -15.17 -13.41
N ALA A 54 5.57 -14.88 -13.42
CA ALA A 54 6.36 -14.68 -14.62
C ALA A 54 7.74 -15.33 -14.44
N SER A 55 8.35 -15.82 -15.52
CA SER A 55 9.61 -16.58 -15.46
C SER A 55 10.80 -15.76 -14.96
N ASN A 56 10.73 -14.43 -15.02
CA ASN A 56 11.79 -13.50 -14.66
C ASN A 56 11.75 -13.05 -13.18
N LEU A 57 10.70 -13.36 -12.43
CA LEU A 57 10.52 -12.95 -11.04
C LEU A 57 10.00 -14.09 -10.17
N THR A 58 10.38 -14.04 -8.89
CA THR A 58 9.78 -14.87 -7.84
C THR A 58 8.87 -14.00 -7.00
N GLU A 59 7.89 -14.61 -6.33
CA GLU A 59 7.02 -13.91 -5.37
C GLU A 59 7.84 -13.15 -4.31
N GLN A 60 8.88 -13.78 -3.76
CA GLN A 60 9.81 -13.15 -2.82
C GLN A 60 10.41 -11.85 -3.36
N LYS A 61 10.85 -11.84 -4.63
CA LYS A 61 11.37 -10.62 -5.27
C LYS A 61 10.29 -9.55 -5.43
N CYS A 62 9.03 -9.93 -5.68
CA CYS A 62 7.93 -8.98 -5.72
C CYS A 62 7.73 -8.30 -4.35
N ILE A 63 7.77 -9.07 -3.26
CA ILE A 63 7.66 -8.53 -1.89
C ILE A 63 8.83 -7.57 -1.60
N GLU A 64 10.06 -7.96 -1.95
CA GLU A 64 11.26 -7.13 -1.77
C GLU A 64 11.22 -5.82 -2.58
N ILE A 65 10.48 -5.77 -3.68
CA ILE A 65 10.25 -4.54 -4.45
C ILE A 65 9.17 -3.68 -3.79
N VAL A 66 8.06 -4.29 -3.38
CA VAL A 66 6.84 -3.57 -2.98
C VAL A 66 6.90 -3.07 -1.53
N PHE A 67 7.32 -3.93 -0.60
CA PHE A 67 7.24 -3.64 0.83
C PHE A 67 8.09 -2.43 1.26
N PRO A 68 9.33 -2.24 0.77
CA PRO A 68 10.11 -1.03 1.09
C PRO A 68 9.47 0.25 0.55
N LEU A 69 8.80 0.19 -0.60
CA LEU A 69 8.09 1.33 -1.17
C LEU A 69 6.87 1.68 -0.32
N TYR A 70 6.07 0.70 0.09
CA TYR A 70 4.92 0.95 0.98
C TYR A 70 5.37 1.55 2.32
N THR A 71 6.47 1.04 2.89
CA THR A 71 7.06 1.57 4.11
C THR A 71 7.50 3.03 3.93
N THR A 72 8.14 3.36 2.81
CA THR A 72 8.58 4.73 2.50
C THR A 72 7.37 5.66 2.30
N ALA A 73 6.35 5.20 1.59
CA ALA A 73 5.13 5.96 1.36
C ALA A 73 4.37 6.28 2.66
N LEU A 74 4.38 5.39 3.65
CA LEU A 74 3.79 5.68 4.97
C LEU A 74 4.59 6.75 5.75
N LYS A 75 5.93 6.77 5.63
CA LYS A 75 6.75 7.84 6.20
C LYS A 75 6.51 9.19 5.51
N ASP A 76 6.40 9.16 4.19
CA ASP A 76 6.05 10.34 3.41
C ASP A 76 4.65 10.83 3.79
N LEU A 77 3.68 9.93 4.00
CA LEU A 77 2.35 10.29 4.47
C LEU A 77 2.41 11.00 5.84
N CYS A 78 3.17 10.47 6.79
CA CYS A 78 3.38 11.15 8.08
C CYS A 78 3.96 12.56 7.90
N THR A 79 4.95 12.71 7.02
CA THR A 79 5.55 14.01 6.68
C THR A 79 4.50 14.98 6.12
N HIS A 80 3.67 14.53 5.17
CA HIS A 80 2.63 15.37 4.55
C HIS A 80 1.50 15.74 5.52
N LEU A 81 1.18 14.86 6.48
CA LEU A 81 0.20 15.12 7.53
C LEU A 81 0.78 15.88 8.72
N SER A 82 2.09 16.15 8.73
CA SER A 82 2.80 16.79 9.86
C SER A 82 2.62 16.05 11.19
N ILE A 83 2.61 14.71 11.14
CA ILE A 83 2.56 13.81 12.32
C ILE A 83 3.88 13.03 12.44
N PRO A 84 4.30 12.61 13.65
CA PRO A 84 5.52 11.84 13.80
C PRO A 84 5.43 10.46 13.14
N GLU A 85 6.56 9.90 12.68
CA GLU A 85 6.61 8.54 12.11
C GLU A 85 6.10 7.46 13.11
N SER A 86 6.24 7.72 14.41
CA SER A 86 5.71 6.85 15.47
C SER A 86 4.18 6.76 15.52
N SER A 87 3.46 7.56 14.72
CA SER A 87 2.00 7.45 14.55
C SER A 87 1.60 6.27 13.68
N VAL A 88 2.54 5.63 12.98
CA VAL A 88 2.28 4.45 12.15
C VAL A 88 2.85 3.21 12.83
N THR A 89 1.99 2.21 13.00
CA THR A 89 2.36 0.88 13.47
C THR A 89 1.91 -0.14 12.44
N LEU A 90 2.86 -0.94 11.94
CA LEU A 90 2.54 -2.09 11.11
C LEU A 90 1.84 -3.14 11.97
N LEU A 91 0.68 -3.62 11.54
CA LEU A 91 -0.03 -4.70 12.21
C LEU A 91 0.48 -6.05 11.70
N ASP A 92 0.55 -7.04 12.59
CA ASP A 92 0.90 -8.42 12.25
C ASP A 92 -0.19 -9.06 11.37
N ASP A 93 0.22 -9.99 10.50
CA ASP A 93 -0.61 -10.75 9.56
C ASP A 93 -1.23 -12.04 10.14
#